data_AF-A0A5M9HBR8-F1
#
_entry.id   AF-A0A5M9HBR8-F1
#
_cell.length_a   1.000
_cell.length_b   1.000
_cell.length_c   1.000
_cell.angle_alpha   90.00
_cell.angle_beta   90.00
_cell.angle_gamma   90.00
#
_symmetry.space_group_name_H-M   'P 1'
#
loop_
_entity.id
_entity.type
_entity.pdbx_description
1 polymer ?
#
loop_
_entity_poly.entity_id
_entity_poly.type
_entity_poly.pdbx_seq_one_letter_code
_entity_poly.pdbx_strand_id
1 'polypeptide(L)'
;MDDIKIPSVGRIVHYFPVNDVTCSANNATVVPAIIVQNWGGLVSNISVFPANPDSTNVFRLSVQHKSQVPKDTEGNPLGRYWDWPEIK
;
A
#
# COMPACT_ATOMS: atom_id res chain seq x y z
N MET A 1 21.88 -14.09 11.82
CA MET A 1 20.53 -13.89 11.28
C MET A 1 20.71 -13.76 9.79
N ASP A 2 20.15 -14.67 9.01
CA ASP A 2 20.13 -14.49 7.57
C ASP A 2 19.22 -13.28 7.29
N ASP A 3 19.83 -12.18 6.85
CA ASP A 3 19.08 -11.03 6.39
C ASP A 3 18.24 -11.48 5.20
N ILE A 4 16.94 -11.64 5.43
CA ILE A 4 15.98 -11.94 4.37
C ILE A 4 16.12 -10.81 3.36
N LYS A 5 16.72 -11.12 2.20
CA LYS A 5 16.82 -10.22 1.06
C LYS A 5 15.44 -10.12 0.42
N ILE A 6 14.63 -9.23 0.96
CA ILE A 6 13.31 -8.94 0.42
C ILE A 6 13.50 -8.12 -0.87
N PRO A 7 12.99 -8.58 -2.02
CA PRO A 7 13.04 -7.80 -3.25
C PRO A 7 12.29 -6.48 -3.06
N SER A 8 12.97 -5.39 -3.40
CA SER A 8 12.49 -4.02 -3.20
C SER A 8 11.51 -3.56 -4.29
N VAL A 9 11.39 -4.30 -5.41
CA VAL A 9 10.49 -4.05 -6.54
C VAL A 9 9.83 -5.36 -6.99
N GLY A 10 8.72 -5.25 -7.72
CA GLY A 10 7.92 -6.39 -8.18
C GLY A 10 7.13 -7.08 -7.07
N ARG A 11 7.16 -6.57 -5.83
CA ARG A 11 6.47 -7.17 -4.68
C ARG A 11 5.01 -6.74 -4.63
N ILE A 12 4.12 -7.71 -4.43
CA ILE A 12 2.68 -7.48 -4.25
C ILE A 12 2.43 -6.92 -2.85
N VAL A 13 1.62 -5.87 -2.79
CA VAL A 13 1.19 -5.18 -1.57
C VAL A 13 -0.31 -4.88 -1.62
N HIS A 14 -0.89 -4.64 -0.46
CA HIS A 14 -2.21 -4.04 -0.36
C HIS A 14 -2.07 -2.53 -0.27
N TYR A 15 -2.77 -1.81 -1.14
CA TYR A 15 -2.86 -0.35 -1.10
C TYR A 15 -4.21 0.08 -0.52
N PHE A 16 -4.18 1.04 0.41
CA PHE A 16 -5.36 1.55 1.08
C PHE A 16 -5.55 3.04 0.72
N PRO A 17 -6.45 3.38 -0.24
CA PRO A 17 -6.83 4.76 -0.48
C PRO A 17 -7.76 5.25 0.64
N VAL A 18 -7.72 6.56 0.85
CA VAL A 18 -8.55 7.24 1.85
C VAL A 18 -9.96 7.55 1.30
N ASN A 19 -10.17 7.55 -0.02
CA ASN A 19 -11.46 7.81 -0.68
C ASN A 19 -11.66 6.89 -1.91
N ASP A 20 -12.69 6.03 -1.93
CA ASP A 20 -13.24 5.22 -3.06
C ASP A 20 -12.84 3.72 -3.17
N VAL A 21 -13.81 2.79 -2.92
CA VAL A 21 -13.77 1.29 -3.02
C VAL A 21 -13.61 0.48 -1.69
N THR A 22 -14.37 0.80 -0.65
CA THR A 22 -14.48 0.17 0.69
C THR A 22 -13.98 -1.29 0.91
N CYS A 23 -13.14 -1.54 1.94
CA CYS A 23 -12.86 -2.86 2.53
C CYS A 23 -13.59 -3.03 3.89
N SER A 24 -14.03 -4.25 4.15
CA SER A 24 -15.02 -4.64 5.17
C SER A 24 -14.60 -4.49 6.64
N ALA A 25 -13.39 -3.96 6.93
CA ALA A 25 -12.90 -3.82 8.30
C ALA A 25 -12.87 -2.38 8.85
N ASN A 26 -12.74 -1.34 8.00
CA ASN A 26 -12.52 0.05 8.47
C ASN A 26 -12.96 1.13 7.45
N ASN A 27 -13.87 0.83 6.51
CA ASN A 27 -14.29 1.72 5.41
C ASN A 27 -13.20 2.22 4.44
N ALA A 28 -11.91 1.95 4.67
CA ALA A 28 -10.86 2.16 3.68
C ALA A 28 -10.87 1.03 2.66
N THR A 29 -10.82 1.34 1.37
CA THR A 29 -10.65 0.37 0.28
C THR A 29 -9.38 -0.44 0.41
N VAL A 30 -9.37 -1.71 0.00
CA VAL A 30 -8.14 -2.46 -0.28
C VAL A 30 -8.02 -2.65 -1.77
N VAL A 31 -6.93 -2.17 -2.37
CA VAL A 31 -6.63 -2.35 -3.79
C VAL A 31 -5.34 -3.14 -3.93
N PRO A 32 -5.28 -4.16 -4.80
CA PRO A 32 -4.02 -4.79 -5.16
C PRO A 32 -3.05 -3.75 -5.73
N ALA A 33 -1.79 -3.84 -5.33
CA ALA A 33 -0.74 -3.00 -5.85
C ALA A 33 0.60 -3.74 -5.91
N ILE A 34 1.53 -3.22 -6.71
CA ILE A 34 2.92 -3.70 -6.76
C ILE A 34 3.88 -2.55 -6.46
N ILE A 35 4.97 -2.85 -5.77
CA ILE A 35 6.09 -1.91 -5.64
C ILE A 35 6.84 -1.86 -6.97
N VAL A 36 6.86 -0.68 -7.59
CA VAL A 36 7.57 -0.46 -8.86
C VAL A 36 8.97 0.11 -8.66
N GLN A 37 9.17 0.85 -7.57
CA GLN A 37 10.43 1.48 -7.22
C GLN A 37 10.45 1.74 -5.72
N ASN A 38 11.59 1.44 -5.10
CA ASN A 38 11.84 1.71 -3.69
C ASN A 38 12.98 2.74 -3.58
N TRP A 39 12.79 3.75 -2.73
CA TRP A 39 13.76 4.82 -2.49
C TRP A 39 14.64 4.54 -1.26
N GLY A 40 14.51 3.35 -0.67
CA GLY A 40 15.12 2.95 0.59
C GLY A 40 14.10 2.95 1.73
N GLY A 41 14.21 1.96 2.62
CA GLY A 41 13.31 1.82 3.77
C GLY A 41 11.89 1.38 3.40
N LEU A 42 10.89 1.98 4.06
CA LEU A 42 9.47 1.62 3.99
C LEU A 42 8.63 2.63 3.16
N VAL A 43 9.28 3.36 2.25
CA VAL A 43 8.65 4.33 1.33
C VAL A 43 8.86 3.86 -0.10
N SER A 44 7.80 3.81 -0.91
CA SER A 44 7.87 3.24 -2.26
C SER A 44 6.90 3.89 -3.22
N ASN A 45 7.26 3.90 -4.50
CA ASN A 45 6.30 4.12 -5.57
C ASN A 45 5.55 2.81 -5.82
N ILE A 46 4.26 2.89 -6.10
CA ILE A 46 3.42 1.71 -6.34
C ILE A 46 2.55 1.89 -7.59
N SER A 47 2.30 0.78 -8.29
CA SER A 47 1.26 0.69 -9.31
C SER A 47 0.04 0.02 -8.70
N VAL A 48 -1.12 0.68 -8.77
CA VAL A 48 -2.39 0.24 -8.17
C VAL A 48 -3.30 -0.30 -9.27
N PHE A 49 -3.86 -1.50 -9.04
CA PHE A 49 -4.73 -2.21 -9.98
C PHE A 49 -6.19 -2.08 -9.53
N PRO A 50 -6.98 -1.17 -10.13
CA PRO A 50 -8.37 -0.97 -9.74
C PRO A 50 -9.20 -2.25 -9.95
N ALA A 51 -10.28 -2.40 -9.19
CA ALA A 51 -11.18 -3.55 -9.28
C ALA A 51 -11.98 -3.57 -10.61
N ASN A 52 -12.20 -2.41 -11.22
CA ASN A 52 -12.85 -2.30 -12.52
C ASN A 52 -11.80 -2.57 -13.64
N PRO A 53 -11.98 -3.63 -14.46
CA PRO A 53 -11.04 -3.99 -15.53
C PRO A 53 -10.93 -2.92 -16.64
N ASP A 54 -11.93 -2.04 -16.79
CA ASP A 54 -11.90 -0.95 -17.76
C ASP A 54 -11.18 0.31 -17.23
N SER A 55 -10.81 0.31 -15.94
CA SER A 55 -10.10 1.42 -15.32
C SER A 55 -8.59 1.29 -15.48
N THR A 56 -7.91 2.37 -15.86
CA THR A 56 -6.46 2.38 -16.01
C THR A 56 -5.76 2.15 -14.67
N ASN A 57 -4.70 1.33 -14.68
CA ASN A 57 -3.79 1.22 -13.54
C ASN A 57 -3.23 2.59 -13.17
N VAL A 58 -3.09 2.84 -11.87
CA VAL A 58 -2.71 4.16 -11.39
C VAL A 58 -1.39 4.11 -10.63
N PHE A 59 -0.47 4.99 -11.03
CA PHE A 59 0.80 5.17 -10.34
C PHE A 59 0.64 6.07 -9.11
N ARG A 60 1.25 5.67 -8.00
CA ARG A 60 1.33 6.48 -6.78
C ARG A 60 2.77 6.64 -6.37
N LEU A 61 3.17 7.89 -6.16
CA LEU A 61 4.51 8.26 -5.75
C LEU A 61 4.64 8.24 -4.23
N SER A 62 5.81 7.81 -3.75
CA SER A 62 6.28 7.96 -2.37
C SER A 62 5.26 7.59 -1.29
N VAL A 63 4.56 6.47 -1.48
CA VAL A 63 3.57 5.97 -0.52
C VAL A 63 4.31 5.26 0.62
N GLN A 64 3.96 5.62 1.86
CA GLN A 64 4.55 5.03 3.06
C GLN A 64 3.89 3.70 3.42
N HIS A 65 4.67 2.80 4.02
CA HIS A 65 4.13 1.63 4.69
C HIS A 65 3.24 2.02 5.88
N LYS A 66 2.25 1.18 6.20
CA LYS A 66 1.33 1.34 7.34
C LYS A 66 2.03 1.62 8.68
N SER A 67 3.24 1.13 8.89
CA SER A 67 3.98 1.36 10.13
C SER A 67 4.57 2.77 10.25
N GLN A 68 4.65 3.53 9.15
CA GLN A 68 5.23 4.87 9.10
C GLN A 68 4.24 5.96 8.75
N VAL A 69 3.02 5.61 8.32
CA VAL A 69 1.99 6.60 8.00
C VAL A 69 1.60 7.38 9.27
N PRO A 70 1.52 8.73 9.23
CA PRO A 70 1.03 9.53 10.34
C PRO A 70 -0.38 9.09 10.74
N LYS A 71 -0.68 9.19 12.04
CA LYS A 71 -1.98 8.81 12.61
C LYS A 71 -2.59 9.97 13.39
N ASP A 72 -3.92 10.02 13.45
CA ASP A 72 -4.65 10.94 14.32
C ASP A 72 -4.57 10.49 15.79
N THR A 73 -5.25 11.23 16.68
CA THR A 73 -5.31 10.94 18.11
C THR A 73 -6.03 9.62 18.44
N GLU A 74 -6.82 9.10 17.51
CA GLU A 74 -7.58 7.84 17.63
C GLU A 74 -6.81 6.66 17.01
N GLY A 75 -5.65 6.92 16.40
CA GLY A 75 -4.80 5.92 15.77
C GLY A 75 -5.13 5.64 14.31
N ASN A 76 -6.02 6.40 13.68
CA ASN A 76 -6.38 6.23 12.28
C ASN A 76 -5.32 6.87 11.38
N PRO A 77 -4.96 6.23 10.25
CA PRO A 77 -3.98 6.77 9.32
C PRO A 77 -4.50 8.06 8.66
N LEU A 78 -3.69 9.12 8.70
CA LEU A 78 -3.97 10.44 8.09
C LEU A 78 -3.60 10.52 6.60
N GLY A 79 -3.07 9.44 6.04
CA GLY A 79 -2.58 9.39 4.66
C GLY A 79 -2.80 8.04 4.01
N ARG A 80 -2.62 8.02 2.69
CA ARG A 80 -2.58 6.77 1.90
C ARG A 80 -1.39 5.94 2.34
N TYR A 81 -1.58 4.64 2.46
CA TYR A 81 -0.51 3.73 2.84
C TYR A 81 -0.62 2.41 2.09
N TRP A 82 0.44 1.62 2.17
CA TRP A 82 0.44 0.24 1.75
C TRP A 82 0.84 -0.68 2.92
N ASP A 83 0.43 -1.94 2.84
CA ASP A 83 0.74 -2.98 3.82
C ASP A 83 1.07 -4.29 3.09
N TRP A 84 1.76 -5.21 3.78
CA TRP A 84 2.01 -6.53 3.24
C TRP A 84 0.74 -7.39 3.27
N PRO A 85 0.54 -8.28 2.29
CA PRO A 85 -0.36 -9.41 2.50
C PRO A 85 0.18 -10.28 3.63
N GLU A 86 -0.47 -10.25 4.78
CA GLU A 86 -0.21 -11.20 5.86
C GLU A 86 -0.64 -12.59 5.38
N ILE A 87 0.30 -13.52 5.30
CA ILE A 87 -0.02 -14.94 5.14
C ILE A 87 -0.46 -15.42 6.53
N LYS A 88 -1.73 -15.82 6.65
CA LYS A 88 -2.26 -16.50 7.85
C LYS A 88 -2.11 -18.00 7.72
#